data_AF-A0A2K0SUT3-F1
#
_entry.id   AF-A0A2K0SUT3-F1
#
_cell.length_a   1.000
_cell.length_b   1.000
_cell.length_c   1.000
_cell.angle_alpha   90.00
_cell.angle_beta   90.00
_cell.angle_gamma   90.00
#
_symmetry.space_group_name_H-M   'P 1'
#
loop_
_entity.id
_entity.type
_entity.pdbx_description
1 polymer ?
#
loop_
_entity_poly.entity_id
_entity_poly.type
_entity_poly.pdbx_seq_one_letter_code
_entity_poly.pdbx_strand_id
1 'polypeptide(L)'
;MDDFPAAFEAAAAILAEQNRPQTRGQRPLSVRAAAVRFSASPSAVQRAISSLQTPDPMPRSSGQQRGGFPATKSQLVGAANDLRRRRDPEIGDLGKMWYSR
;
A
#
# COMPACT_ATOMS: atom_id res chain seq x y z
N MET A 1 -13.30 -9.93 13.87
CA MET A 1 -13.68 -8.62 14.41
C MET A 1 -12.88 -7.60 13.65
N ASP A 2 -13.55 -6.79 12.86
CA ASP A 2 -12.95 -5.79 11.99
C ASP A 2 -12.32 -4.67 12.82
N ASP A 3 -11.01 -4.76 13.08
CA ASP A 3 -10.16 -3.72 13.71
C ASP A 3 -10.00 -2.45 12.87
N PHE A 4 -10.59 -2.41 11.67
CA PHE A 4 -10.40 -1.35 10.69
C PHE A 4 -10.80 0.07 11.17
N PRO A 5 -11.95 0.31 11.84
CA PRO A 5 -12.32 1.67 12.22
C PRO A 5 -11.44 2.21 13.36
N ALA A 6 -11.12 1.39 14.35
CA ALA A 6 -10.33 1.81 15.52
C ALA A 6 -8.89 2.20 15.16
N ALA A 7 -8.27 1.50 14.22
CA ALA A 7 -6.92 1.80 13.76
C ALA A 7 -6.81 3.13 13.01
N PHE A 8 -7.82 3.46 12.19
CA PHE A 8 -7.89 4.73 11.47
C PHE A 8 -8.20 5.90 12.41
N GLU A 9 -9.07 5.71 13.40
CA GLU A 9 -9.34 6.71 14.43
C GLU A 9 -8.09 7.02 15.27
N ALA A 10 -7.35 5.98 15.67
CA ALA A 10 -6.08 6.11 16.37
C ALA A 10 -5.03 6.87 15.55
N ALA A 11 -4.93 6.57 14.25
CA ALA A 11 -4.02 7.24 13.33
C ALA A 11 -4.39 8.72 13.15
N ALA A 12 -5.67 9.04 12.99
CA ALA A 12 -6.16 10.41 12.89
C ALA A 12 -5.85 11.22 14.16
N ALA A 13 -6.04 10.64 15.35
CA ALA A 13 -5.71 11.27 16.61
C ALA A 13 -4.22 11.61 16.75
N ILE A 14 -3.32 10.73 16.27
CA ILE A 14 -1.88 10.99 16.24
C ILE A 14 -1.55 12.16 15.30
N LEU A 15 -2.14 12.19 14.10
CA LEU A 15 -1.90 13.25 13.11
C LEU A 15 -2.43 14.61 13.58
N ALA A 16 -3.56 14.64 14.29
CA ALA A 16 -4.10 15.85 14.89
C ALA A 16 -3.16 16.40 15.98
N GLU A 17 -2.59 15.53 16.81
CA GLU A 17 -1.64 15.93 17.85
C GLU A 17 -0.29 16.39 17.25
N GLN A 18 0.16 15.78 16.17
CA GLN A 18 1.38 16.20 15.45
C GLN A 18 1.28 17.61 14.88
N ASN A 19 0.10 18.02 14.41
CA ASN A 19 -0.14 19.36 13.84
C ASN A 19 -0.42 20.43 14.91
N ARG A 20 -0.55 20.04 16.19
CA ARG A 20 -0.79 20.99 17.28
C ARG A 20 0.51 21.74 17.62
N PRO A 21 0.48 23.08 17.83
CA PRO A 21 1.66 23.80 18.28
C PRO A 21 2.13 23.22 19.61
N GLN A 22 3.31 22.59 19.57
CA GLN A 22 3.85 21.86 20.72
C GLN A 22 4.20 22.86 21.83
N THR A 23 3.50 22.73 22.97
CA THR A 23 3.88 23.42 24.19
C THR A 23 5.13 22.75 24.75
N ARG A 24 6.16 23.54 25.09
CA ARG A 24 7.44 23.04 25.63
C ARG A 24 7.18 22.03 26.74
N GLY A 25 7.54 20.76 26.50
CA GLY A 25 7.46 19.66 27.48
C GLY A 25 6.45 18.55 27.16
N GLN A 26 5.55 18.71 26.19
CA GLN A 26 4.64 17.62 25.80
C GLN A 26 5.24 16.77 24.67
N ARG A 27 5.37 15.46 24.94
CA ARG A 27 5.72 14.47 23.90
C ARG A 27 4.46 14.13 23.10
N PRO A 28 4.50 14.14 21.76
CA PRO A 28 3.34 13.78 20.95
C PRO A 28 2.89 12.35 21.23
N LEU A 29 1.59 12.09 21.02
CA LEU A 29 1.00 10.76 21.25
C LEU A 29 1.72 9.70 20.42
N SER A 30 2.33 8.72 21.08
CA SER A 30 3.02 7.64 20.38
C SER A 30 2.04 6.62 19.80
N VAL A 31 2.45 5.94 18.72
CA VAL A 31 1.68 4.87 18.05
C VAL A 31 1.18 3.83 19.05
N ARG A 32 2.02 3.42 20.00
CA ARG A 32 1.69 2.41 21.00
C ARG A 32 0.69 2.92 22.04
N ALA A 33 0.81 4.18 22.45
CA ALA A 33 -0.16 4.80 23.35
C ALA A 33 -1.54 4.94 22.69
N ALA A 34 -1.59 5.31 21.41
CA ALA A 34 -2.84 5.36 20.66
C ALA A 34 -3.44 3.95 20.48
N ALA A 35 -2.63 2.97 20.08
CA ALA A 35 -3.06 1.58 19.94
C ALA A 35 -3.76 1.05 21.20
N VAL A 36 -3.21 1.33 22.38
CA VAL A 36 -3.84 0.97 23.67
C VAL A 36 -5.14 1.76 23.90
N ARG A 37 -5.15 3.08 23.66
CA ARG A 37 -6.35 3.93 23.87
C ARG A 37 -7.53 3.52 23.00
N PHE A 38 -7.26 3.13 21.76
CA PHE A 38 -8.28 2.78 20.76
C PHE A 38 -8.49 1.27 20.64
N SER A 39 -7.88 0.46 21.51
CA SER A 39 -7.97 -1.01 21.45
C SER A 39 -7.63 -1.58 20.06
N ALA A 40 -6.63 -1.01 19.40
CA ALA A 40 -6.18 -1.40 18.06
C ALA A 40 -4.78 -2.01 18.09
N SER A 41 -4.44 -2.83 17.09
CA SER A 41 -3.07 -3.32 16.92
C SER A 41 -2.11 -2.17 16.54
N PRO A 42 -0.91 -2.06 17.16
CA PRO A 42 0.09 -1.07 16.77
C PRO A 42 0.45 -1.12 15.28
N SER A 43 0.48 -2.32 14.69
CA SER A 43 0.75 -2.50 13.25
C SER A 43 -0.41 -2.01 12.38
N ALA A 44 -1.66 -2.13 12.86
CA ALA A 44 -2.82 -1.58 12.17
C ALA A 44 -2.80 -0.04 12.21
N VAL A 45 -2.43 0.56 13.35
CA VAL A 45 -2.26 2.02 13.48
C VAL A 45 -1.17 2.53 12.56
N GLN A 46 -0.01 1.86 12.46
CA GLN A 46 1.06 2.24 11.52
C GLN A 46 0.59 2.19 10.06
N ARG A 47 -0.12 1.12 9.67
CA ARG A 47 -0.69 1.01 8.31
C ARG A 47 -1.69 2.13 8.03
N ALA A 48 -2.54 2.46 9.00
CA ALA A 48 -3.51 3.55 8.87
C ALA A 48 -2.82 4.92 8.76
N ILE A 49 -1.77 5.20 9.55
CA ILE A 49 -0.97 6.43 9.41
C ILE A 49 -0.35 6.51 8.00
N SER A 50 0.28 5.43 7.51
CA SER A 50 0.86 5.41 6.17
C SER A 50 -0.18 5.65 5.07
N SER A 51 -1.38 5.10 5.22
CA SER A 51 -2.51 5.30 4.29
C SER A 51 -3.08 6.72 4.31
N LEU A 52 -3.02 7.43 5.44
CA LEU A 52 -3.52 8.80 5.57
C LEU A 52 -2.50 9.85 5.13
N GLN A 53 -1.22 9.64 5.41
CA GLN A 53 -0.13 10.56 5.02
C GLN A 53 0.20 10.49 3.53
N THR A 54 0.01 9.31 2.94
CA THR A 54 0.19 9.10 1.51
C THR A 54 -1.12 8.54 0.98
N PRO A 55 -2.01 9.37 0.39
CA PRO A 55 -3.02 8.83 -0.52
C PRO A 55 -2.22 8.28 -1.71
N ASP A 56 -1.88 6.99 -1.65
CA ASP A 56 -1.08 6.33 -2.68
C ASP A 56 -1.75 6.64 -4.04
N PRO A 57 -1.01 7.17 -5.05
CA PRO A 57 -1.59 7.43 -6.37
C PRO A 57 -2.05 6.14 -7.09
N MET A 58 -1.82 4.97 -6.49
CA MET A 58 -2.26 3.68 -6.99
C MET A 58 -2.30 2.70 -5.81
N PRO A 59 -3.37 1.92 -5.60
CA PRO A 59 -3.38 0.91 -4.56
C PRO A 59 -2.25 -0.09 -4.81
N ARG A 60 -1.27 -0.14 -3.89
CA ARG A 60 -0.31 -1.25 -3.80
C ARG A 60 -1.08 -2.50 -3.44
N SER A 61 -1.63 -3.16 -4.46
CA SER A 61 -2.06 -4.55 -4.35
C SER A 61 -0.94 -5.30 -3.62
N SER A 62 -1.31 -5.94 -2.52
CA SER A 62 -0.48 -6.77 -1.67
C SER A 62 -0.05 -8.05 -2.41
N GLY A 63 0.49 -7.89 -3.61
CA GLY A 63 1.29 -8.87 -4.32
C GLY A 63 2.73 -8.40 -4.25
N GLN A 64 3.42 -8.83 -3.20
CA GLN A 64 4.87 -8.70 -3.02
C GLN A 64 5.61 -8.98 -4.35
N GLN A 65 5.95 -7.94 -5.11
CA GLN A 65 6.90 -8.06 -6.21
C GLN A 65 8.29 -8.11 -5.57
N ARG A 66 8.73 -9.31 -5.22
CA ARG A 66 10.15 -9.59 -4.98
C ARG A 66 10.86 -9.39 -6.33
N GLY A 67 11.63 -8.31 -6.44
CA GLY A 67 12.31 -7.91 -7.67
C GLY A 67 11.71 -6.62 -8.19
N GLY A 68 12.47 -5.53 -8.10
CA GLY A 68 12.09 -4.13 -8.30
C GLY A 68 11.65 -3.73 -9.71
N PHE A 69 10.89 -4.58 -10.38
CA PHE A 69 10.27 -4.27 -11.66
C PHE A 69 8.87 -3.68 -11.39
N PRO A 70 8.57 -2.46 -11.89
CA PRO A 70 7.33 -1.77 -11.57
C PRO A 70 6.08 -2.45 -12.17
N ALA A 71 6.24 -3.21 -13.25
CA ALA A 71 5.15 -3.96 -13.88
C ALA A 71 5.07 -5.39 -13.34
N THR A 72 3.89 -6.00 -13.28
CA THR A 72 3.69 -7.43 -12.96
C THR A 72 3.99 -8.32 -14.17
N LYS A 73 4.20 -9.63 -13.96
CA LYS A 73 4.36 -10.60 -15.07
C LYS A 73 3.17 -10.57 -16.04
N SER A 74 1.94 -10.44 -15.52
CA SER A 74 0.74 -10.36 -16.36
C SER A 74 0.73 -9.10 -17.25
N GLN A 75 1.19 -7.97 -16.73
CA GLN A 75 1.31 -6.74 -17.52
C GLN A 75 2.35 -6.87 -18.64
N LEU A 76 3.48 -7.53 -18.38
CA LEU A 76 4.50 -7.80 -19.39
C LEU A 76 3.96 -8.73 -20.51
N VAL A 77 3.28 -9.82 -20.14
CA VAL A 77 2.70 -10.75 -21.11
C VAL A 77 1.61 -10.07 -21.94
N GLY A 78 0.74 -9.26 -21.31
CA GLY A 78 -0.29 -8.50 -22.02
C GLY A 78 0.29 -7.53 -23.04
N ALA A 79 1.26 -6.71 -22.63
CA ALA A 79 1.92 -5.76 -23.53
C ALA A 79 2.66 -6.47 -24.69
N ALA A 80 3.29 -7.61 -24.43
CA ALA A 80 3.96 -8.39 -25.45
C ALA A 80 2.97 -8.98 -26.48
N ASN A 81 1.81 -9.46 -26.02
CA ASN A 81 0.75 -9.95 -26.91
C ASN A 81 0.14 -8.81 -27.75
N ASP A 82 -0.04 -7.62 -27.17
CA ASP A 82 -0.50 -6.45 -27.93
C ASP A 82 0.47 -6.08 -29.05
N LEU A 83 1.78 -6.08 -28.78
CA LEU A 83 2.80 -5.84 -29.80
C LEU A 83 2.79 -6.93 -30.88
N ARG A 84 2.61 -8.20 -30.48
CA ARG A 84 2.57 -9.35 -31.39
C ARG A 84 1.35 -9.27 -32.31
N ARG A 85 0.15 -9.01 -31.77
CA ARG A 85 -1.08 -8.81 -32.57
C ARG A 85 -0.96 -7.66 -33.57
N ARG A 86 -0.26 -6.59 -33.21
CA ARG A 86 -0.03 -5.45 -34.12
C ARG A 86 0.95 -5.77 -35.23
N ARG A 87 1.93 -6.62 -34.98
CA ARG A 87 3.03 -6.92 -35.91
C ARG A 87 2.74 -8.13 -36.78
N ASP A 88 2.17 -9.18 -36.20
CA ASP A 88 1.86 -10.45 -36.86
C ASP A 88 0.70 -11.16 -36.14
N PRO A 89 -0.53 -11.04 -36.67
CA PRO A 89 -1.72 -11.60 -36.03
C PRO A 89 -1.83 -13.13 -36.17
N GLU A 90 -1.12 -13.77 -37.11
CA GLU A 90 -1.27 -15.22 -37.36
C GLU A 90 -0.51 -16.07 -36.35
N ILE A 91 0.51 -15.50 -35.72
CA ILE A 91 1.43 -16.23 -34.84
C ILE A 91 0.84 -16.51 -33.43
N GLY A 92 -0.31 -15.92 -33.09
CA GLY A 92 -1.02 -16.14 -31.83
C GLY A 92 -0.31 -15.58 -30.58
N ASP A 93 -1.01 -15.64 -29.44
CA ASP A 93 -0.58 -15.06 -28.16
C ASP A 93 0.56 -15.88 -27.49
N LEU A 94 1.39 -15.19 -26.69
CA LEU A 94 2.44 -15.80 -25.89
C LEU A 94 1.84 -16.55 -24.70
N GLY A 95 2.37 -17.75 -24.45
CA GLY A 95 1.98 -18.56 -23.31
C GLY A 95 2.44 -17.97 -21.97
N LYS A 96 1.74 -18.32 -20.88
CA LYS A 96 2.06 -17.87 -19.51
C LYS A 96 3.48 -18.20 -19.04
N MET A 97 4.15 -19.15 -19.70
CA MET A 97 5.52 -19.61 -19.39
C MET A 97 6.60 -18.91 -20.22
N TRP A 98 6.24 -18.06 -21.18
CA TRP A 98 7.21 -17.39 -22.06
C TRP A 98 8.21 -16.50 -21.32
N TYR A 99 7.79 -15.91 -20.20
CA TYR A 99 8.63 -15.07 -19.36
C TYR A 99 8.72 -15.66 -17.94
N SER A 100 9.93 -16.03 -17.54
CA SER A 100 10.27 -16.38 -16.15
C SER A 100 11.00 -15.21 -15.50
N ARG A 101 10.72 -14.96 -14.22
CA ARG A 101 11.47 -14.02 -13.38
C ARG A 101 12.49 -14.75 -12.54
#